data_AF-A0A093QY46-F1
#
_entry.id   AF-A0A093QY46-F1
#
_cell.length_a   1.000
_cell.length_b   1.000
_cell.length_c   1.000
_cell.angle_alpha   90.00
_cell.angle_beta   90.00
_cell.angle_gamma   90.00
#
_symmetry.space_group_name_H-M   'P 1'
#
loop_
_entity.id
_entity.type
_entity.pdbx_description
1 polymer ?
#
loop_
_entity_poly.entity_id
_entity_poly.type
_entity_poly.pdbx_seq_one_letter_code
_entity_poly.pdbx_strand_id
1 'polypeptide(L)'
;RFLDGRVCKSAFSYTARLAMVQRTAEADMVRLRKYEIPIKRVARNLCLDPALIAAVISQESRAGLLLDNGWDRDQQKYGLMQINRQQYQRSGVWDSEDHINQGSTILVLSINEVQARHPTWTLDRQLR
;
A
#
# COMPACT_ATOMS: atom_id res chain seq x y z
N ARG A 1 3.98 -27.81 -39.55
CA ARG A 1 2.99 -27.60 -38.45
C ARG A 1 3.81 -27.57 -37.16
N PHE A 2 4.27 -26.40 -36.69
CA PHE A 2 3.66 -25.60 -35.59
C PHE A 2 3.21 -26.53 -34.43
N LEU A 3 3.74 -26.47 -33.19
CA LEU A 3 4.13 -25.32 -32.37
C LEU A 3 5.30 -25.67 -31.42
N ASP A 4 6.24 -24.73 -31.28
CA ASP A 4 7.30 -24.70 -30.26
C ASP A 4 6.68 -24.37 -28.89
N GLY A 5 6.64 -25.36 -28.01
CA GLY A 5 5.90 -25.36 -26.75
C GLY A 5 6.69 -24.92 -25.52
N ARG A 6 7.62 -23.96 -25.67
CA ARG A 6 8.36 -23.42 -24.53
C ARG A 6 7.85 -22.04 -24.13
N VAL A 7 6.57 -21.97 -23.75
CA VAL A 7 6.07 -20.82 -22.97
C VAL A 7 6.82 -20.84 -21.64
N CYS A 8 7.71 -19.87 -21.45
CA CYS A 8 8.54 -19.71 -20.28
C CYS A 8 7.70 -19.72 -18.99
N LYS A 9 8.00 -20.65 -18.08
CA LYS A 9 7.41 -20.73 -16.72
C LYS A 9 7.42 -19.37 -15.97
N SER A 10 8.36 -18.48 -16.31
CA SER A 10 8.48 -17.13 -15.74
C SER A 10 7.36 -16.17 -16.16
N ALA A 11 6.89 -16.22 -17.40
CA ALA A 11 5.83 -15.35 -17.91
C ALA A 11 4.45 -15.77 -17.37
N PHE A 12 4.23 -17.08 -17.21
CA PHE A 12 3.03 -17.63 -16.56
C PHE A 12 2.97 -17.25 -15.08
N SER A 13 4.11 -17.23 -14.38
CA SER A 13 4.19 -16.80 -12.97
C SER A 13 3.94 -15.30 -12.79
N TYR A 14 4.38 -14.45 -13.70
CA TYR A 14 4.16 -12.99 -13.60
C TYR A 14 2.70 -12.62 -13.85
N THR A 15 2.07 -13.19 -14.88
CA THR A 15 0.65 -12.96 -15.19
C THR A 15 -0.27 -13.50 -14.09
N ALA A 16 0.04 -14.68 -13.53
CA ALA A 16 -0.68 -15.22 -12.38
C ALA A 16 -0.56 -14.32 -11.15
N ARG A 17 0.64 -13.76 -10.87
CA ARG A 17 0.85 -12.82 -9.75
C ARG A 17 0.08 -11.52 -9.94
N LEU A 18 0.11 -10.93 -11.14
CA LEU A 18 -0.69 -9.74 -11.46
C LEU A 18 -2.19 -9.99 -11.25
N ALA A 19 -2.70 -11.11 -11.76
CA ALA A 19 -4.11 -11.47 -11.58
C ALA A 19 -4.48 -11.66 -10.11
N MET A 20 -3.60 -12.24 -9.29
CA MET A 20 -3.82 -12.36 -7.84
C MET A 20 -3.85 -11.00 -7.13
N VAL A 21 -2.95 -10.09 -7.49
CA VAL A 21 -2.95 -8.71 -6.95
C VAL A 21 -4.22 -7.97 -7.35
N GLN A 22 -4.64 -8.05 -8.61
CA GLN A 22 -5.88 -7.42 -9.09
C GLN A 22 -7.11 -7.95 -8.36
N ARG A 23 -7.27 -9.27 -8.28
CA ARG A 23 -8.39 -9.88 -7.54
C ARG A 23 -8.41 -9.48 -6.06
N THR A 24 -7.23 -9.39 -5.45
CA THR A 24 -7.10 -8.97 -4.05
C THR A 24 -7.50 -7.51 -3.87
N ALA A 25 -7.01 -6.62 -4.75
CA ALA A 25 -7.39 -5.21 -4.74
C ALA A 25 -8.88 -5.00 -5.01
N GLU A 26 -9.46 -5.75 -5.96
CA GLU A 26 -10.90 -5.74 -6.25
C GLU A 26 -11.73 -6.13 -5.04
N ALA A 27 -11.32 -7.18 -4.32
CA ALA A 27 -11.98 -7.61 -3.09
C ALA A 27 -11.88 -6.57 -1.96
N ASP A 28 -10.82 -5.77 -1.96
CA ASP A 28 -10.60 -4.73 -0.95
C ASP A 28 -11.31 -3.40 -1.29
N MET A 29 -11.63 -3.15 -2.57
CA MET A 29 -12.33 -1.93 -2.99
C MET A 29 -13.62 -1.67 -2.20
N VAL A 30 -14.38 -2.72 -1.90
CA VAL A 30 -15.64 -2.60 -1.14
C VAL A 30 -15.38 -2.03 0.27
N ARG A 31 -14.31 -2.45 0.93
CA ARG A 31 -13.92 -1.96 2.26
C ARG A 31 -13.30 -0.58 2.19
N LEU A 32 -12.48 -0.33 1.16
CA LEU A 32 -11.82 0.96 0.92
C LEU A 32 -12.80 2.11 0.69
N ARG A 33 -14.02 1.85 0.20
CA ARG A 33 -15.08 2.88 0.05
C ARG A 33 -15.34 3.64 1.35
N LYS A 34 -15.24 3.00 2.52
CA LYS A 34 -15.38 3.67 3.83
C LYS A 34 -14.34 4.80 4.02
N TYR A 35 -13.18 4.66 3.40
CA TYR A 35 -12.03 5.54 3.57
C TYR A 35 -11.78 6.44 2.35
N GLU A 36 -12.67 6.46 1.36
CA GLU A 36 -12.46 7.19 0.11
C GLU A 36 -12.24 8.70 0.33
N ILE A 37 -13.11 9.32 1.14
CA ILE A 37 -13.01 10.76 1.45
C ILE A 37 -11.71 11.10 2.19
N PRO A 38 -11.36 10.45 3.32
CA PRO A 38 -10.12 10.77 4.02
C PRO A 38 -8.87 10.48 3.18
N ILE A 39 -8.86 9.38 2.41
CA ILE A 39 -7.75 9.08 1.48
C ILE A 39 -7.57 10.21 0.46
N LYS A 40 -8.64 10.67 -0.18
CA LYS A 40 -8.57 11.76 -1.18
C LYS A 40 -8.08 13.08 -0.58
N ARG A 41 -8.51 13.41 0.64
CA ARG A 41 -8.07 14.63 1.34
C ARG A 41 -6.60 14.59 1.67
N VAL A 42 -6.14 13.50 2.29
CA VAL A 42 -4.72 13.30 2.63
C VAL A 42 -3.86 13.30 1.37
N ALA A 43 -4.26 12.56 0.33
CA ALA A 43 -3.57 12.50 -0.94
C ALA A 43 -3.38 13.90 -1.56
N ARG A 44 -4.44 14.71 -1.57
CA ARG A 44 -4.39 16.09 -2.07
C ARG A 44 -3.42 16.95 -1.26
N ASN A 45 -3.42 16.83 0.06
CA ASN A 45 -2.57 17.62 0.94
C ASN A 45 -1.08 17.26 0.78
N LEU A 46 -0.78 16.01 0.45
CA LEU A 46 0.58 15.49 0.32
C LEU A 46 1.06 15.34 -1.13
N CYS A 47 0.27 15.79 -2.11
CA CYS A 47 0.56 15.64 -3.54
C CYS A 47 0.80 14.17 -3.97
N LEU A 48 0.06 13.24 -3.38
CA LEU A 48 0.10 11.81 -3.73
C LEU A 48 -1.09 11.42 -4.61
N ASP A 49 -0.96 10.33 -5.36
CA ASP A 49 -2.11 9.66 -5.97
C ASP A 49 -2.94 8.97 -4.88
N PRO A 50 -4.26 9.25 -4.74
CA PRO A 50 -5.14 8.51 -3.83
C PRO A 50 -5.06 6.98 -4.00
N ALA A 51 -4.85 6.49 -5.23
CA ALA A 51 -4.71 5.07 -5.53
C ALA A 51 -3.46 4.47 -4.88
N LEU A 52 -2.37 5.23 -4.73
CA LEU A 52 -1.17 4.78 -4.05
C LEU A 52 -1.43 4.53 -2.56
N ILE A 53 -2.08 5.48 -1.88
CA ILE A 53 -2.45 5.32 -0.46
C ILE A 53 -3.41 4.13 -0.29
N ALA A 54 -4.43 4.02 -1.16
CA ALA A 54 -5.37 2.90 -1.13
C ALA A 54 -4.69 1.55 -1.36
N ALA A 55 -3.71 1.49 -2.28
CA ALA A 55 -2.92 0.29 -2.53
C ALA A 55 -2.09 -0.11 -1.30
N VAL A 56 -1.44 0.84 -0.62
CA VAL A 56 -0.72 0.57 0.63
C VAL A 56 -1.66 0.04 1.70
N ILE A 57 -2.82 0.66 1.92
CA ILE A 57 -3.81 0.19 2.90
C ILE A 57 -4.31 -1.23 2.58
N SER A 58 -4.55 -1.52 1.30
CA SER A 58 -4.93 -2.86 0.84
C SER A 58 -3.83 -3.88 1.15
N GLN A 59 -2.59 -3.60 0.78
CA GLN A 59 -1.46 -4.52 1.02
C GLN A 59 -1.17 -4.74 2.51
N GLU A 60 -1.20 -3.67 3.31
CA GLU A 60 -0.78 -3.71 4.71
C GLU A 60 -1.83 -4.34 5.64
N SER A 61 -3.11 -4.03 5.43
CA SER A 61 -4.16 -4.43 6.39
C SER A 61 -5.41 -5.02 5.75
N ARG A 62 -5.43 -5.16 4.41
CA ARG A 62 -6.65 -5.52 3.65
C ARG A 62 -7.81 -4.58 4.00
N ALA A 63 -7.49 -3.29 4.08
CA ALA A 63 -8.40 -2.24 4.54
C ALA A 63 -9.02 -2.53 5.92
N GLY A 64 -8.18 -2.97 6.86
CA GLY A 64 -8.56 -3.26 8.25
C GLY A 64 -9.06 -4.68 8.51
N LEU A 65 -9.25 -5.52 7.49
CA LEU A 65 -9.76 -6.89 7.66
C LEU A 65 -8.82 -7.77 8.51
N LEU A 66 -7.51 -7.54 8.45
CA LEU A 66 -6.51 -8.33 9.18
C LEU A 66 -6.26 -7.83 10.61
N LEU A 67 -6.95 -6.77 11.05
CA LEU A 67 -6.62 -6.08 12.29
C LEU A 67 -7.56 -6.47 13.44
N ASP A 68 -7.00 -6.56 14.63
CA ASP A 68 -7.74 -6.65 15.89
C ASP A 68 -7.57 -5.34 16.66
N ASN A 69 -8.64 -4.54 16.76
CA ASN A 69 -8.61 -3.20 17.36
C ASN A 69 -7.47 -2.30 16.84
N GLY A 70 -7.17 -2.43 15.54
CA GLY A 70 -6.12 -1.68 14.86
C GLY A 70 -4.72 -2.30 14.94
N TRP A 71 -4.56 -3.44 15.61
CA TRP A 71 -3.26 -4.11 15.73
C TRP A 71 -3.11 -5.27 14.75
N ASP A 72 -1.88 -5.49 14.30
CA ASP A 72 -1.49 -6.78 13.74
C ASP A 72 -1.44 -7.87 14.81
N ARG A 73 -1.29 -9.12 14.36
CA ARG A 73 -1.23 -10.31 15.22
C ARG A 73 -0.18 -10.19 16.33
N ASP A 74 0.99 -9.62 16.00
CA ASP A 74 2.12 -9.54 16.92
C ASP A 74 2.14 -8.23 17.73
N GLN A 75 1.11 -7.39 17.57
CA GLN A 75 0.96 -6.08 18.19
C GLN A 75 2.17 -5.15 18.00
N GLN A 76 2.86 -5.25 16.85
CA GLN A 76 4.00 -4.41 16.50
C GLN A 76 3.61 -3.23 15.62
N LYS A 77 2.59 -3.41 14.77
CA LYS A 77 2.15 -2.42 13.80
C LYS A 77 0.72 -2.00 14.04
N TYR A 78 0.44 -0.73 13.79
CA TYR A 78 -0.84 -0.11 14.10
C TYR A 78 -1.53 0.50 12.87
N GLY A 79 -2.84 0.29 12.79
CA GLY A 79 -3.80 0.90 11.89
C GLY A 79 -3.70 0.53 10.42
N LEU A 80 -4.49 1.22 9.60
CA LEU A 80 -4.73 0.86 8.20
C LEU A 80 -3.44 0.76 7.37
N MET A 81 -2.45 1.61 7.68
CA MET A 81 -1.13 1.66 7.03
C MET A 81 0.00 1.02 7.86
N GLN A 82 -0.33 0.27 8.92
CA GLN A 82 0.59 -0.59 9.67
C GLN A 82 1.90 0.09 10.13
N ILE A 83 1.75 1.22 10.82
CA ILE A 83 2.87 2.00 11.34
C ILE A 83 3.53 1.26 12.51
N ASN A 84 4.85 1.08 12.45
CA ASN A 84 5.62 0.40 13.49
C ASN A 84 5.67 1.24 14.78
N ARG A 85 5.15 0.68 15.87
CA ARG A 85 5.06 1.35 17.19
C ARG A 85 6.41 1.69 17.82
N GLN A 86 7.48 0.98 17.44
CA GLN A 86 8.83 1.22 17.96
C GLN A 86 9.51 2.41 17.29
N GLN A 87 9.10 2.74 16.06
CA GLN A 87 9.71 3.79 15.25
C GLN A 87 8.95 5.11 15.32
N TYR A 88 7.62 5.05 15.44
CA TYR A 88 6.75 6.22 15.40
C TYR A 88 5.73 6.22 16.54
N GLN A 89 5.52 7.39 17.14
CA GLN A 89 4.40 7.63 18.05
C GLN A 89 3.09 7.65 17.26
N ARG A 90 1.99 7.14 17.81
CA ARG A 90 0.71 7.04 17.08
C ARG A 90 -0.02 8.38 17.03
N SER A 91 -0.62 8.70 15.88
CA SER A 91 -1.51 9.83 15.73
C SER A 91 -2.93 9.37 15.38
N GLY A 92 -3.88 9.68 16.26
CA GLY A 92 -5.30 9.33 16.07
C GLY A 92 -5.62 7.85 16.35
N VAL A 93 -6.85 7.46 15.97
CA VAL A 93 -7.31 6.06 16.03
C VAL A 93 -6.95 5.33 14.74
N TRP A 94 -6.82 4.02 14.83
CA TRP A 94 -6.25 3.14 13.80
C TRP A 94 -6.84 3.29 12.38
N ASP A 95 -8.07 3.79 12.25
CA ASP A 95 -8.78 3.99 10.98
C ASP A 95 -9.19 5.45 10.70
N SER A 96 -8.62 6.43 11.44
CA SER A 96 -8.93 7.85 11.23
C SER A 96 -8.16 8.50 10.07
N GLU A 97 -8.64 9.67 9.65
CA GLU A 97 -7.93 10.54 8.70
C GLU A 97 -6.54 10.93 9.23
N ASP A 98 -6.39 11.19 10.54
CA ASP A 98 -5.10 11.49 11.17
C ASP A 98 -4.10 10.33 11.02
N HIS A 99 -4.55 9.08 11.20
CA HIS A 99 -3.71 7.89 11.01
C HIS A 99 -3.28 7.73 9.54
N ILE A 100 -4.20 7.93 8.61
CA ILE A 100 -3.93 7.90 7.17
C ILE A 100 -2.94 9.01 6.79
N ASN A 101 -3.10 10.22 7.34
CA ASN A 101 -2.19 11.33 7.14
C ASN A 101 -0.78 11.03 7.65
N GLN A 102 -0.67 10.45 8.84
CA GLN A 102 0.60 10.06 9.42
C GLN A 102 1.32 9.01 8.56
N GLY A 103 0.63 7.92 8.21
CA GLY A 103 1.19 6.86 7.37
C GLY A 103 1.63 7.37 6.00
N SER A 104 0.82 8.25 5.40
CA SER A 104 1.14 8.86 4.10
C SER A 104 2.32 9.84 4.17
N THR A 105 2.47 10.56 5.28
CA THR A 105 3.65 11.41 5.51
C THR A 105 4.92 10.59 5.61
N ILE A 106 4.89 9.46 6.34
CA ILE A 106 6.02 8.52 6.42
C ILE A 106 6.35 7.98 5.02
N LEU A 107 5.34 7.60 4.24
CA LEU A 107 5.52 7.14 2.86
C LEU A 107 6.25 8.18 1.99
N VAL A 108 5.83 9.44 2.04
CA VAL A 108 6.50 10.54 1.31
C VAL A 108 7.96 10.66 1.70
N LEU A 109 8.26 10.62 3.01
CA LEU A 109 9.64 10.66 3.50
C LEU A 109 10.47 9.49 2.95
N SER A 110 9.93 8.27 2.96
CA SER A 110 10.60 7.09 2.40
C SER A 110 10.84 7.20 0.90
N ILE A 111 9.86 7.68 0.12
CA ILE A 111 10.01 7.90 -1.33
C ILE A 111 11.13 8.93 -1.59
N ASN A 112 11.13 10.04 -0.87
CA ASN A 112 12.15 11.08 -1.00
C ASN A 112 13.55 10.56 -0.65
N GLU A 113 13.66 9.70 0.37
CA GLU A 113 14.94 9.08 0.75
C GLU A 113 15.47 8.12 -0.34
N VAL A 114 14.58 7.35 -0.98
CA VAL A 114 14.94 6.51 -2.12
C VAL A 114 15.38 7.35 -3.32
N GLN A 115 14.65 8.43 -3.61
CA GLN A 115 14.99 9.38 -4.69
C GLN A 115 16.37 10.02 -4.46
N ALA A 116 16.66 10.46 -3.23
CA ALA A 116 17.94 11.05 -2.89
C ALA A 116 19.11 10.07 -3.05
N ARG A 117 18.92 8.79 -2.70
CA ARG A 117 19.94 7.75 -2.84
C ARG A 117 20.12 7.26 -4.27
N HIS A 118 19.07 7.33 -5.09
CA HIS A 118 19.05 6.82 -6.46
C HIS A 118 18.46 7.83 -7.44
N PRO A 119 19.13 8.99 -7.65
CA PRO A 119 18.59 10.09 -8.45
C PRO A 119 18.45 9.77 -9.94
N THR A 120 19.14 8.73 -10.43
CA THR A 120 19.09 8.28 -11.84
C THR A 120 18.03 7.20 -12.09
N TRP A 121 17.31 6.73 -11.06
CA TRP A 121 16.26 5.73 -11.24
C TRP A 121 14.96 6.36 -11.74
N THR A 122 14.27 5.66 -12.64
CA THR A 122 12.90 6.01 -13.04
C THR A 122 11.93 5.82 -11.88
N LEU A 123 10.82 6.58 -11.85
CA LEU A 123 9.81 6.48 -10.79
C LEU A 123 9.29 5.05 -10.56
N ASP A 124 9.03 4.28 -11.62
CA ASP A 124 8.61 2.85 -11.50
C ASP A 124 9.61 2.01 -10.69
N ARG A 125 10.90 2.32 -10.80
CA ARG A 125 11.95 1.58 -10.10
C ARG A 125 12.12 2.05 -8.65
N GLN A 126 11.74 3.30 -8.36
CA GLN A 126 11.78 3.86 -7.00
C GLN A 126 10.60 3.39 -6.14
N LEU A 127 9.50 2.97 -6.78
CA LEU A 127 8.28 2.48 -6.14
C LEU A 127 8.19 0.93 -6.11
N ARG A 128 9.23 0.23 -6.54
CA ARG A 128 9.35 -1.24 -6.45
C ARG A 128 9.98 -1.67 -5.14
#